data_AF-A0A2N7QD36-F1
#
_entry.id   AF-A0A2N7QD36-F1
#
_cell.length_a   1.000
_cell.length_b   1.000
_cell.length_c   1.000
_cell.angle_alpha   90.00
_cell.angle_beta   90.00
_cell.angle_gamma   90.00
#
_symmetry.space_group_name_H-M   'P 1'
#
loop_
_entity.id
_entity.type
_entity.pdbx_description
1 polymer ?
#
loop_
_entity_poly.entity_id
_entity_poly.type
_entity_poly.pdbx_seq_one_letter_code
_entity_poly.pdbx_strand_id
1 'polypeptide(L)'
;MKRYRHRANLTGQFLPICFGLFLFILSAIAYAQTTEDKSLTLPLGPKEYRGKFLLVEPGKIYSATKGRPVEFEKMIKEIKKARFVFVGETHDDLDMHEMQFRVIQALYQQDSNLTIGLEQITVDLQPVLDRWVKGELDEESFLREIKWYVTWSFNYGYYRKIFDFARQKNLPIFALNAPRNIISKIRMQGYEALTEDEKKIVPPLDLTNEEHRLLLRTIFEAEEIPPMMKGANLEPMFEGLYRAQVAWDETMGTMA
;
A
#
# COMPACT_ATOMS: atom_id res chain seq x y z
N MET A 1 23.72 14.77 21.32
CA MET A 1 24.81 15.50 21.99
C MET A 1 26.13 15.20 21.30
N LYS A 2 26.73 16.14 20.55
CA LYS A 2 28.14 16.13 20.09
C LYS A 2 28.49 17.56 19.68
N ARG A 3 29.65 18.08 20.13
CA ARG A 3 30.17 19.42 19.80
C ARG A 3 31.55 19.26 19.16
N TYR A 4 31.87 20.08 18.18
CA TYR A 4 33.25 20.42 17.80
C TYR A 4 33.37 21.93 17.60
N ARG A 5 34.52 22.51 17.96
CA ARG A 5 34.69 23.97 18.06
C ARG A 5 36.17 24.39 18.12
N HIS A 6 36.69 25.02 17.07
CA HIS A 6 37.84 25.96 17.04
C HIS A 6 37.79 26.63 15.64
N ARG A 7 37.75 27.95 15.40
CA ARG A 7 38.20 29.20 16.06
C ARG A 7 39.62 29.65 15.66
N ALA A 8 39.69 30.73 14.89
CA ALA A 8 40.87 31.57 14.62
C ALA A 8 40.44 33.06 14.52
N ASN A 9 41.35 34.00 14.82
CA ASN A 9 41.07 35.43 15.06
C ASN A 9 42.38 36.27 14.93
N LEU A 10 42.45 37.52 14.47
CA LEU A 10 41.47 38.42 13.78
C LEU A 10 42.00 38.76 12.34
N THR A 11 42.18 39.97 11.76
CA THR A 11 41.99 41.40 12.13
C THR A 11 41.94 42.28 10.85
N GLY A 12 41.31 43.47 10.86
CA GLY A 12 41.38 44.48 9.78
C GLY A 12 40.36 45.62 9.96
N GLN A 13 40.63 46.84 9.46
CA GLN A 13 39.83 48.05 9.76
C GLN A 13 39.48 48.95 8.55
N PHE A 14 38.28 49.52 8.60
CA PHE A 14 37.74 50.76 7.99
C PHE A 14 38.23 51.26 6.61
N LEU A 15 37.25 51.47 5.70
CA LEU A 15 36.74 52.82 5.38
C LEU A 15 35.28 52.71 4.84
N PRO A 16 34.43 53.76 4.89
CA PRO A 16 33.04 53.71 4.42
C PRO A 16 32.81 54.47 3.09
N ILE A 17 31.74 54.12 2.36
CA ILE A 17 31.00 55.01 1.42
C ILE A 17 29.56 54.48 1.24
N CYS A 18 28.65 55.35 0.84
CA CYS A 18 27.20 55.27 1.07
C CYS A 18 26.37 54.46 0.06
N PHE A 19 25.05 54.41 0.34
CA PHE A 19 23.91 53.94 -0.47
C PHE A 19 23.70 52.43 -0.61
N GLY A 20 22.50 51.98 -0.22
CA GLY A 20 22.09 50.56 -0.29
C GLY A 20 20.92 50.17 0.62
N LEU A 21 20.04 51.11 1.03
CA LEU A 21 18.90 50.79 1.90
C LEU A 21 17.74 50.24 1.07
N PHE A 22 17.66 48.92 0.96
CA PHE A 22 16.51 48.24 0.34
C PHE A 22 16.04 47.08 1.23
N LEU A 23 14.82 47.18 1.74
CA LEU A 23 14.16 46.07 2.42
C LEU A 23 13.69 45.05 1.36
N PHE A 24 14.25 43.85 1.39
CA PHE A 24 13.60 42.65 0.88
C PHE A 24 13.34 41.67 2.02
N ILE A 25 12.34 42.04 2.84
CA ILE A 25 11.59 41.13 3.70
C ILE A 25 10.19 41.05 3.05
N LEU A 26 9.64 39.83 2.92
CA LEU A 26 8.63 39.45 1.91
C LEU A 26 9.28 39.37 0.51
N SER A 27 9.16 38.29 -0.25
CA SER A 27 8.02 37.38 -0.42
C SER A 27 8.38 35.89 -0.42
N ALA A 28 7.36 35.01 -0.39
CA ALA A 28 7.40 33.57 -0.68
C ALA A 28 8.57 32.78 -0.05
N ILE A 29 8.36 32.06 1.06
CA ILE A 29 7.71 30.72 1.00
C ILE A 29 7.97 30.08 -0.37
N ALA A 30 9.15 29.47 -0.54
CA ALA A 30 9.41 28.63 -1.70
C ALA A 30 8.32 27.55 -1.76
N TYR A 31 7.53 27.58 -2.84
CA TYR A 31 6.40 26.68 -3.00
C TYR A 31 6.90 25.23 -2.96
N ALA A 32 6.55 24.51 -1.90
CA ALA A 32 6.26 23.10 -2.04
C ALA A 32 4.99 23.00 -2.89
N GLN A 33 5.14 22.99 -4.21
CA GLN A 33 4.09 22.50 -5.10
C GLN A 33 3.96 21.00 -4.87
N THR A 34 3.21 20.63 -3.83
CA THR A 34 2.60 19.31 -3.73
C THR A 34 1.73 19.16 -4.97
N THR A 35 2.23 18.40 -5.95
CA THR A 35 1.46 18.03 -7.14
C THR A 35 0.19 17.33 -6.67
N GLU A 36 -0.96 17.92 -6.97
CA GLU A 36 -2.26 17.38 -6.55
C GLU A 36 -2.41 15.95 -7.08
N ASP A 37 -2.57 14.99 -6.17
CA ASP A 37 -2.75 13.59 -6.54
C ASP A 37 -4.10 13.42 -7.24
N LYS A 38 -4.03 13.22 -8.55
CA LYS A 38 -5.19 13.08 -9.43
C LYS A 38 -5.98 11.83 -9.11
N SER A 39 -5.38 10.78 -8.54
CA SER A 39 -6.08 9.54 -8.20
C SER A 39 -7.22 9.80 -7.20
N LEU A 40 -6.99 10.72 -6.25
CA LEU A 40 -7.94 11.13 -5.21
C LEU A 40 -9.16 11.91 -5.74
N THR A 41 -9.15 12.33 -7.01
CA THR A 41 -10.20 13.17 -7.61
C THR A 41 -10.93 12.51 -8.79
N LEU A 42 -10.59 11.26 -9.13
CA LEU A 42 -11.21 10.55 -10.26
C LEU A 42 -12.72 10.25 -10.02
N PRO A 43 -13.59 10.42 -11.04
CA PRO A 43 -15.02 10.16 -10.94
C PRO A 43 -15.34 8.67 -11.11
N LEU A 44 -14.85 7.83 -10.19
CA LEU A 44 -15.02 6.38 -10.19
C LEU A 44 -16.19 5.92 -9.29
N GLY A 45 -16.58 4.65 -9.43
CA GLY A 45 -17.44 3.97 -8.46
C GLY A 45 -18.93 4.32 -8.55
N PRO A 46 -19.76 3.94 -7.55
CA PRO A 46 -21.21 4.01 -7.65
C PRO A 46 -21.73 5.42 -8.01
N LYS A 47 -22.71 5.49 -8.93
CA LYS A 47 -23.29 6.76 -9.44
C LYS A 47 -23.80 7.71 -8.34
N GLU A 48 -24.13 7.18 -7.16
CA GLU A 48 -24.56 7.96 -6.00
C GLU A 48 -23.42 8.67 -5.24
N TYR A 49 -22.16 8.25 -5.40
CA TYR A 49 -20.96 8.90 -4.82
C TYR A 49 -20.01 9.49 -5.87
N ARG A 50 -20.11 9.03 -7.14
CA ARG A 50 -19.23 9.43 -8.24
C ARG A 50 -19.08 10.95 -8.36
N GLY A 51 -17.84 11.43 -8.33
CA GLY A 51 -17.51 12.87 -8.42
C GLY A 51 -17.89 13.71 -7.19
N LYS A 52 -18.22 13.09 -6.05
CA LYS A 52 -18.38 13.78 -4.77
C LYS A 52 -17.09 13.66 -3.96
N PHE A 53 -16.67 14.77 -3.38
CA PHE A 53 -15.46 14.86 -2.56
C PHE A 53 -15.81 14.79 -1.07
N LEU A 54 -14.89 14.23 -0.28
CA LEU A 54 -14.99 14.19 1.17
C LEU A 54 -13.73 14.78 1.79
N LEU A 55 -13.86 15.95 2.42
CA LEU A 55 -12.78 16.55 3.19
C LEU A 55 -12.56 15.74 4.46
N VAL A 56 -11.34 15.21 4.61
CA VAL A 56 -10.90 14.44 5.78
C VAL A 56 -9.92 15.25 6.63
N GLU A 57 -9.87 14.95 7.92
CA GLU A 57 -8.94 15.56 8.88
C GLU A 57 -8.08 14.47 9.54
N PRO A 58 -6.80 14.73 9.85
CA PRO A 58 -5.94 13.77 10.54
C PRO A 58 -6.53 13.23 11.84
N GLY A 59 -6.37 11.93 12.09
CA GLY A 59 -6.84 11.27 13.30
C GLY A 59 -8.35 11.00 13.39
N LYS A 60 -9.14 11.34 12.36
CA LYS A 60 -10.58 11.05 12.29
C LYS A 60 -10.89 9.97 11.25
N ILE A 61 -11.79 9.04 11.61
CA ILE A 61 -12.34 8.03 10.69
C ILE A 61 -13.61 8.60 10.06
N TYR A 62 -13.75 8.47 8.74
CA TYR A 62 -14.90 8.96 7.98
C TYR A 62 -15.69 7.83 7.33
N SER A 63 -17.02 7.97 7.31
CA SER A 63 -17.89 7.09 6.51
C SER A 63 -18.16 7.76 5.17
N ALA A 64 -17.60 7.20 4.10
CA ALA A 64 -17.72 7.75 2.74
C ALA A 64 -19.19 7.93 2.31
N THR A 65 -20.03 6.92 2.57
CA THR A 65 -21.47 6.93 2.24
C THR A 65 -22.28 7.96 3.04
N LYS A 66 -21.80 8.38 4.21
CA LYS A 66 -22.45 9.38 5.08
C LYS A 66 -21.81 10.77 5.00
N GLY A 67 -20.70 10.91 4.25
CA GLY A 67 -19.97 12.16 4.06
C GLY A 67 -19.45 12.81 5.35
N ARG A 68 -19.16 12.04 6.41
CA ARG A 68 -18.86 12.60 7.74
C ARG A 68 -18.07 11.67 8.67
N PRO A 69 -17.49 12.19 9.77
CA PRO A 69 -16.83 11.38 10.79
C PRO A 69 -17.74 10.33 11.45
N VAL A 70 -17.12 9.23 11.89
CA VAL A 70 -17.71 8.15 12.67
C VAL A 70 -16.72 7.64 13.72
N GLU A 71 -17.22 7.32 14.92
CA GLU A 71 -16.41 6.69 15.97
C GLU A 71 -15.96 5.28 15.56
N PHE A 72 -14.76 4.87 16.00
CA PHE A 72 -14.17 3.57 15.65
C PHE A 72 -15.09 2.40 16.03
N GLU A 73 -15.63 2.40 17.24
CA GLU A 73 -16.52 1.34 17.75
C GLU A 73 -17.85 1.29 16.99
N LYS A 74 -18.23 2.40 16.33
CA LYS A 74 -19.38 2.43 15.41
C LYS A 74 -19.02 1.89 14.04
N MET A 75 -17.86 2.25 13.49
CA MET A 75 -17.33 1.66 12.26
C MET A 75 -17.26 0.13 12.37
N ILE A 76 -16.66 -0.40 13.45
CA ILE A 76 -16.55 -1.85 13.69
C ILE A 76 -17.93 -2.52 13.73
N LYS A 77 -18.93 -1.95 14.42
CA LYS A 77 -20.31 -2.45 14.46
C LYS A 77 -21.06 -2.39 13.13
N GLU A 78 -20.62 -1.54 12.20
CA GLU A 78 -21.18 -1.45 10.85
C GLU A 78 -20.48 -2.45 9.90
N ILE A 79 -19.14 -2.52 9.88
CA ILE A 79 -18.39 -3.40 8.98
C ILE A 79 -18.44 -4.89 9.36
N LYS A 80 -18.67 -5.24 10.64
CA LYS A 80 -18.84 -6.64 11.11
C LYS A 80 -20.02 -7.39 10.45
N LYS A 81 -20.83 -6.70 9.65
CA LYS A 81 -21.95 -7.26 8.87
C LYS A 81 -21.55 -7.70 7.46
N ALA A 82 -20.38 -7.28 6.97
CA ALA A 82 -19.86 -7.72 5.69
C ALA A 82 -19.18 -9.08 5.83
N ARG A 83 -19.27 -9.93 4.79
CA ARG A 83 -18.48 -11.18 4.69
C ARG A 83 -16.98 -10.89 4.56
N PHE A 84 -16.64 -9.80 3.88
CA PHE A 84 -15.27 -9.39 3.59
C PHE A 84 -15.04 -7.94 4.04
N VAL A 85 -13.86 -7.67 4.58
CA VAL A 85 -13.42 -6.34 5.01
C VAL A 85 -12.00 -6.11 4.49
N PHE A 86 -11.87 -5.32 3.43
CA PHE A 86 -10.59 -4.89 2.89
C PHE A 86 -10.05 -3.71 3.69
N VAL A 87 -8.75 -3.72 4.02
CA VAL A 87 -8.10 -2.66 4.79
C VAL A 87 -6.78 -2.27 4.11
N GLY A 88 -6.89 -1.35 3.15
CA GLY A 88 -5.74 -0.83 2.39
C GLY A 88 -4.70 -0.12 3.26
N GLU A 89 -3.47 -0.09 2.78
CA GLU A 89 -2.26 0.29 3.51
C GLU A 89 -1.21 0.89 2.56
N THR A 90 -0.21 1.57 3.11
CA THR A 90 1.02 1.95 2.41
C THR A 90 2.17 1.21 3.08
N HIS A 91 2.96 0.48 2.30
CA HIS A 91 3.76 -0.67 2.75
C HIS A 91 4.91 -0.35 3.74
N ASP A 92 5.18 0.93 3.98
CA ASP A 92 6.15 1.43 4.96
C ASP A 92 5.57 2.44 5.98
N ASP A 93 4.24 2.64 6.01
CA ASP A 93 3.56 3.49 7.00
C ASP A 93 3.12 2.69 8.25
N LEU A 94 3.81 2.95 9.37
CA LEU A 94 3.53 2.23 10.63
C LEU A 94 2.15 2.54 11.21
N ASP A 95 1.64 3.77 11.07
CA ASP A 95 0.36 4.16 11.65
C ASP A 95 -0.82 3.47 10.91
N MET A 96 -0.68 3.25 9.60
CA MET A 96 -1.61 2.42 8.83
C MET A 96 -1.61 0.95 9.29
N HIS A 97 -0.43 0.37 9.56
CA HIS A 97 -0.34 -1.01 10.07
C HIS A 97 -0.86 -1.16 11.52
N GLU A 98 -0.64 -0.17 12.39
CA GLU A 98 -1.30 -0.15 13.72
C GLU A 98 -2.83 -0.03 13.58
N MET A 99 -3.33 0.73 12.59
CA MET A 99 -4.76 0.86 12.31
C MET A 99 -5.36 -0.46 11.78
N GLN A 100 -4.68 -1.17 10.86
CA GLN A 100 -5.04 -2.53 10.44
C GLN A 100 -5.13 -3.47 11.64
N PHE A 101 -4.09 -3.49 12.48
CA PHE A 101 -4.03 -4.35 13.67
C PHE A 101 -5.18 -4.05 14.65
N ARG A 102 -5.46 -2.76 14.90
CA ARG A 102 -6.59 -2.33 15.74
C ARG A 102 -7.94 -2.79 15.17
N VAL A 103 -8.14 -2.74 13.84
CA VAL A 103 -9.36 -3.27 13.19
C VAL A 103 -9.47 -4.79 13.39
N ILE A 104 -8.40 -5.55 13.15
CA ILE A 104 -8.36 -7.00 13.33
C ILE A 104 -8.70 -7.39 14.77
N GLN A 105 -8.08 -6.74 15.76
CA GLN A 105 -8.40 -6.98 17.18
C GLN A 105 -9.85 -6.68 17.52
N ALA A 106 -10.40 -5.57 17.03
CA ALA A 106 -11.77 -5.17 17.33
C ALA A 106 -12.82 -6.04 16.62
N LEU A 107 -12.53 -6.55 15.42
CA LEU A 107 -13.38 -7.54 14.74
C LEU A 107 -13.34 -8.89 15.48
N TYR A 108 -12.16 -9.36 15.90
CA TYR A 108 -12.02 -10.59 16.69
C TYR A 108 -12.80 -10.55 18.02
N GLN A 109 -12.84 -9.38 18.68
CA GLN A 109 -13.66 -9.17 19.88
C GLN A 109 -15.17 -9.25 19.63
N GLN A 110 -15.62 -9.13 18.37
CA GLN A 110 -17.03 -9.28 17.99
C GLN A 110 -17.35 -10.66 17.41
N ASP A 111 -16.37 -11.34 16.80
CA ASP A 111 -16.47 -12.72 16.30
C ASP A 111 -15.10 -13.41 16.36
N SER A 112 -15.01 -14.50 17.12
CA SER A 112 -13.76 -15.25 17.24
C SER A 112 -13.44 -16.11 16.01
N ASN A 113 -14.37 -16.26 15.07
CA ASN A 113 -14.18 -16.99 13.80
C ASN A 113 -13.53 -16.15 12.70
N LEU A 114 -12.91 -15.01 13.07
CA LEU A 114 -12.20 -14.13 12.14
C LEU A 114 -11.08 -14.89 11.41
N THR A 115 -11.00 -14.65 10.11
CA THR A 115 -9.93 -15.11 9.22
C THR A 115 -9.20 -13.90 8.66
N ILE A 116 -7.90 -14.03 8.39
CA ILE A 116 -7.05 -12.94 7.85
C ILE A 116 -6.52 -13.38 6.49
N GLY A 117 -6.72 -12.55 5.46
CA GLY A 117 -6.04 -12.72 4.16
C GLY A 117 -4.90 -11.73 4.02
N LEU A 118 -3.78 -12.15 3.42
CA LEU A 118 -2.61 -11.31 3.18
C LEU A 118 -2.18 -11.33 1.70
N GLU A 119 -2.15 -10.15 1.09
CA GLU A 119 -1.60 -9.88 -0.24
C GLU A 119 -0.09 -10.16 -0.30
N GLN A 120 0.60 -10.00 0.82
CA GLN A 120 2.06 -10.04 0.94
C GLN A 120 2.64 -11.45 0.75
N ILE A 121 1.78 -12.49 0.83
CA ILE A 121 2.16 -13.90 0.78
C ILE A 121 1.53 -14.58 -0.44
N THR A 122 2.33 -15.39 -1.14
CA THR A 122 1.91 -16.11 -2.33
C THR A 122 1.37 -17.51 -1.99
N VAL A 123 0.37 -17.99 -2.75
CA VAL A 123 -0.39 -19.21 -2.43
C VAL A 123 0.45 -20.49 -2.28
N ASP A 124 1.63 -20.55 -2.91
CA ASP A 124 2.60 -21.66 -2.75
C ASP A 124 3.17 -21.76 -1.33
N LEU A 125 3.03 -20.71 -0.51
CA LEU A 125 3.54 -20.61 0.84
C LEU A 125 2.49 -20.85 1.93
N GLN A 126 1.23 -21.16 1.57
CA GLN A 126 0.17 -21.49 2.53
C GLN A 126 0.59 -22.55 3.57
N PRO A 127 1.32 -23.64 3.23
CA PRO A 127 1.78 -24.61 4.22
C PRO A 127 2.74 -24.04 5.28
N VAL A 128 3.38 -22.89 5.03
CA VAL A 128 4.24 -22.20 6.00
C VAL A 128 3.39 -21.34 6.95
N LEU A 129 2.34 -20.68 6.43
CA LEU A 129 1.36 -19.95 7.26
C LEU A 129 0.64 -20.90 8.23
N ASP A 130 0.17 -22.05 7.74
CA ASP A 130 -0.52 -23.05 8.57
C ASP A 130 0.35 -23.50 9.76
N ARG A 131 1.64 -23.71 9.52
CA ARG A 131 2.62 -24.13 10.54
C ARG A 131 2.98 -23.00 11.50
N TRP A 132 3.03 -21.76 11.03
CA TRP A 132 3.18 -20.59 11.91
C TRP A 132 1.99 -20.42 12.86
N VAL A 133 0.76 -20.51 12.35
CA VAL A 133 -0.46 -20.37 13.17
C VAL A 133 -0.54 -21.46 14.25
N LYS A 134 -0.22 -22.71 13.91
CA LYS A 134 -0.09 -23.83 14.86
C LYS A 134 1.08 -23.68 15.84
N GLY A 135 1.99 -22.74 15.59
CA GLY A 135 3.16 -22.47 16.41
C GLY A 135 4.33 -23.44 16.25
N GLU A 136 4.39 -24.19 15.14
CA GLU A 136 5.45 -25.14 14.81
C GLU A 136 6.79 -24.48 14.38
N LEU A 137 6.80 -23.16 14.23
CA LEU A 137 7.93 -22.36 13.78
C LEU A 137 8.33 -21.31 14.81
N ASP A 138 9.62 -21.02 14.93
CA ASP A 138 10.11 -19.74 15.47
C ASP A 138 10.04 -18.63 14.39
N GLU A 139 10.26 -17.39 14.81
CA GLU A 139 10.17 -16.21 13.92
C GLU A 139 11.23 -16.24 12.80
N GLU A 140 12.47 -16.64 13.11
CA GLU A 140 13.54 -16.72 12.10
C GLU A 140 13.20 -17.76 11.03
N SER A 141 12.74 -18.93 11.45
CA SER A 141 12.34 -20.02 10.58
C SER A 141 11.11 -19.69 9.75
N PHE A 142 10.14 -19.00 10.34
CA PHE A 142 8.99 -18.47 9.61
C PHE A 142 9.41 -17.52 8.49
N LEU A 143 10.20 -16.49 8.80
CA LEU A 143 10.66 -15.49 7.81
C LEU A 143 11.50 -16.10 6.70
N ARG A 144 12.32 -17.11 7.03
CA ARG A 144 13.13 -17.88 6.08
C ARG A 144 12.28 -18.75 5.16
N GLU A 145 11.33 -19.51 5.72
CA GLU A 145 10.51 -20.47 4.95
C GLU A 145 9.42 -19.77 4.12
N ILE A 146 8.85 -18.67 4.62
CA ILE A 146 7.94 -17.80 3.85
C ILE A 146 8.69 -16.83 2.91
N LYS A 147 10.03 -16.90 2.91
CA LYS A 147 10.94 -16.14 2.05
C LYS A 147 10.72 -14.62 2.12
N TRP A 148 10.29 -14.09 3.27
CA TRP A 148 9.68 -12.76 3.43
C TRP A 148 10.41 -11.61 2.69
N TYR A 149 11.75 -11.54 2.83
CA TYR A 149 12.54 -10.48 2.21
C TYR A 149 12.77 -10.65 0.69
N VAL A 150 12.39 -11.79 0.12
CA VAL A 150 12.42 -12.12 -1.32
C VAL A 150 11.02 -11.99 -1.95
N THR A 151 9.96 -12.24 -1.19
CA THR A 151 8.55 -12.23 -1.63
C THR A 151 7.81 -10.92 -1.36
N TRP A 152 8.17 -10.20 -0.29
CA TRP A 152 7.61 -8.89 0.04
C TRP A 152 8.67 -7.79 0.13
N SER A 153 9.82 -8.09 0.76
CA SER A 153 11.00 -7.19 0.88
C SER A 153 10.87 -5.98 1.82
N PHE A 154 9.66 -5.60 2.27
CA PHE A 154 9.48 -4.61 3.35
C PHE A 154 9.87 -5.14 4.73
N ASN A 155 10.06 -4.24 5.71
CA ASN A 155 10.42 -4.59 7.09
C ASN A 155 9.30 -5.43 7.76
N TYR A 156 9.63 -6.63 8.24
CA TYR A 156 8.64 -7.49 8.92
C TYR A 156 8.00 -6.82 10.15
N GLY A 157 8.67 -5.87 10.80
CA GLY A 157 8.17 -5.16 11.97
C GLY A 157 6.79 -4.50 11.79
N TYR A 158 6.45 -4.09 10.56
CA TYR A 158 5.13 -3.56 10.20
C TYR A 158 4.01 -4.60 10.40
N TYR A 159 4.19 -5.80 9.86
CA TYR A 159 3.17 -6.86 9.83
C TYR A 159 3.24 -7.80 11.05
N ARG A 160 4.36 -7.80 11.78
CA ARG A 160 4.63 -8.70 12.92
C ARG A 160 3.46 -8.84 13.88
N LYS A 161 2.82 -7.74 14.28
CA LYS A 161 1.69 -7.75 15.23
C LYS A 161 0.51 -8.59 14.75
N ILE A 162 0.25 -8.58 13.44
CA ILE A 162 -0.83 -9.35 12.80
C ILE A 162 -0.48 -10.85 12.86
N PHE A 163 0.75 -11.23 12.48
CA PHE A 163 1.23 -12.61 12.54
C PHE A 163 1.29 -13.17 13.97
N ASP A 164 1.85 -12.41 14.92
CA ASP A 164 1.95 -12.80 16.32
C ASP A 164 0.54 -12.99 16.95
N PHE A 165 -0.42 -12.11 16.64
CA PHE A 165 -1.80 -12.22 17.14
C PHE A 165 -2.57 -13.38 16.52
N ALA A 166 -2.45 -13.59 15.21
CA ALA A 166 -3.08 -14.72 14.52
C ALA A 166 -2.64 -16.05 15.13
N ARG A 167 -1.33 -16.23 15.37
CA ARG A 167 -0.78 -17.38 16.11
C ARG A 167 -1.32 -17.47 17.55
N GLN A 168 -1.28 -16.38 18.31
CA GLN A 168 -1.78 -16.35 19.70
C GLN A 168 -3.28 -16.68 19.84
N LYS A 169 -4.07 -16.48 18.77
CA LYS A 169 -5.52 -16.73 18.74
C LYS A 169 -5.93 -17.92 17.87
N ASN A 170 -4.97 -18.61 17.25
CA ASN A 170 -5.19 -19.68 16.27
C ASN A 170 -6.10 -19.26 15.09
N LEU A 171 -5.97 -18.01 14.62
CA LEU A 171 -6.73 -17.51 13.46
C LEU A 171 -6.10 -18.04 12.17
N PRO A 172 -6.90 -18.56 11.22
CA PRO A 172 -6.42 -18.86 9.88
C PRO A 172 -5.86 -17.59 9.21
N ILE A 173 -4.67 -17.73 8.62
CA ILE A 173 -4.09 -16.75 7.71
C ILE A 173 -4.07 -17.39 6.32
N PHE A 174 -4.64 -16.72 5.32
CA PHE A 174 -4.58 -17.15 3.92
C PHE A 174 -3.61 -16.26 3.13
N ALA A 175 -2.72 -16.91 2.37
CA ALA A 175 -1.96 -16.29 1.31
C ALA A 175 -2.89 -16.01 0.13
N LEU A 176 -3.03 -14.76 -0.30
CA LEU A 176 -3.98 -14.38 -1.35
C LEU A 176 -3.36 -14.28 -2.75
N ASN A 177 -2.03 -14.25 -2.86
CA ASN A 177 -1.37 -13.70 -4.04
C ASN A 177 -0.68 -14.75 -4.94
N ALA A 178 -0.45 -14.42 -6.21
CA ALA A 178 0.23 -15.28 -7.17
C ALA A 178 1.77 -15.18 -7.06
N PRO A 179 2.52 -16.28 -7.22
CA PRO A 179 3.98 -16.27 -7.29
C PRO A 179 4.55 -15.23 -8.27
N ARG A 180 5.54 -14.44 -7.82
CA ARG A 180 6.16 -13.33 -8.58
C ARG A 180 6.60 -13.72 -10.01
N ASN A 181 7.02 -14.96 -10.24
CA ASN A 181 7.39 -15.47 -11.56
C ASN A 181 6.21 -15.63 -12.53
N ILE A 182 5.02 -16.01 -12.04
CA ILE A 182 3.80 -16.15 -12.84
C ILE A 182 3.34 -14.76 -13.29
N ILE A 183 3.30 -13.80 -12.36
CA ILE A 183 2.93 -12.41 -12.65
C ILE A 183 3.92 -11.75 -13.61
N SER A 184 5.23 -11.98 -13.43
CA SER A 184 6.26 -11.52 -14.38
C SER A 184 6.06 -12.09 -15.79
N LYS A 185 5.68 -13.37 -15.90
CA LYS A 185 5.33 -14.00 -17.17
C LYS A 185 4.09 -13.34 -17.81
N ILE A 186 3.01 -13.12 -17.07
CA ILE A 186 1.79 -12.43 -17.54
C ILE A 186 2.10 -11.01 -18.04
N ARG A 187 2.89 -10.26 -17.27
CA ARG A 187 3.37 -8.92 -17.64
C ARG A 187 4.09 -8.92 -18.99
N MET A 188 5.06 -9.82 -19.16
CA MET A 188 5.96 -9.85 -20.32
C MET A 188 5.38 -10.55 -21.56
N GLN A 189 4.53 -11.57 -21.37
CA GLN A 189 4.14 -12.53 -22.41
C GLN A 189 2.62 -12.68 -22.57
N GLY A 190 1.82 -12.13 -21.64
CA GLY A 190 0.36 -12.29 -21.61
C GLY A 190 -0.11 -13.57 -20.88
N TYR A 191 -1.42 -13.66 -20.65
CA TYR A 191 -2.04 -14.75 -19.91
C TYR A 191 -1.92 -16.12 -20.62
N GLU A 192 -1.95 -16.16 -21.96
CA GLU A 192 -1.83 -17.42 -22.71
C GLU A 192 -0.42 -18.02 -22.74
N ALA A 193 0.58 -17.35 -22.14
CA ALA A 193 1.89 -17.94 -21.87
C ALA A 193 1.91 -18.83 -20.61
N LEU A 194 0.86 -18.77 -19.77
CA LEU A 194 0.73 -19.61 -18.58
C LEU A 194 0.52 -21.09 -18.94
N THR A 195 1.13 -21.99 -18.17
CA THR A 195 0.81 -23.42 -18.22
C THR A 195 -0.55 -23.70 -17.57
N GLU A 196 -1.12 -24.87 -17.86
CA GLU A 196 -2.38 -25.32 -17.25
C GLU A 196 -2.30 -25.51 -15.72
N ASP A 197 -1.09 -25.54 -15.12
CA ASP A 197 -0.91 -25.50 -13.66
C ASP A 197 -0.84 -24.05 -13.13
N GLU A 198 -0.25 -23.12 -13.88
CA GLU A 198 -0.23 -21.70 -13.53
C GLU A 198 -1.63 -21.06 -13.67
N LYS A 199 -2.43 -21.51 -14.66
CA LYS A 199 -3.85 -21.14 -14.85
C LYS A 199 -4.81 -21.67 -13.77
N LYS A 200 -4.33 -22.49 -12.83
CA LYS A 200 -5.06 -22.87 -11.59
C LYS A 200 -4.80 -21.91 -10.44
N ILE A 201 -3.75 -21.09 -10.53
CA ILE A 201 -3.39 -20.08 -9.54
C ILE A 201 -3.97 -18.72 -9.96
N VAL A 202 -3.78 -18.34 -11.23
CA VAL A 202 -4.32 -17.10 -11.78
C VAL A 202 -5.47 -17.44 -12.73
N PRO A 203 -6.71 -16.96 -12.49
CA PRO A 203 -7.83 -17.17 -13.40
C PRO A 203 -7.74 -16.24 -14.64
N PRO A 204 -8.63 -16.40 -15.64
CA PRO A 204 -8.69 -15.49 -16.79
C PRO A 204 -8.94 -14.04 -16.38
N LEU A 205 -8.22 -13.09 -17.01
CA LEU A 205 -8.18 -11.69 -16.61
C LEU A 205 -9.26 -10.83 -17.27
N ASP A 206 -10.09 -10.10 -16.50
CA ASP A 206 -10.93 -9.03 -17.05
C ASP A 206 -10.14 -7.73 -17.25
N LEU A 207 -9.58 -7.57 -18.46
CA LEU A 207 -8.92 -6.34 -18.87
C LEU A 207 -9.90 -5.23 -19.32
N THR A 208 -11.22 -5.47 -19.33
CA THR A 208 -12.22 -4.57 -19.94
C THR A 208 -12.76 -3.48 -19.01
N ASN A 209 -12.44 -3.53 -17.72
CA ASN A 209 -12.89 -2.56 -16.72
C ASN A 209 -12.25 -1.17 -16.93
N GLU A 210 -12.94 -0.28 -17.65
CA GLU A 210 -12.48 1.07 -17.99
C GLU A 210 -12.17 1.95 -16.77
N GLU A 211 -12.97 1.87 -15.71
CA GLU A 211 -12.78 2.65 -14.48
C GLU A 211 -11.53 2.19 -13.72
N HIS A 212 -11.27 0.89 -13.70
CA HIS A 212 -10.04 0.34 -13.13
C HIS A 212 -8.80 0.71 -13.97
N ARG A 213 -8.88 0.60 -15.29
CA ARG A 213 -7.79 1.01 -16.20
C ARG A 213 -7.48 2.51 -16.09
N LEU A 214 -8.48 3.36 -15.85
CA LEU A 214 -8.30 4.79 -15.58
C LEU A 214 -7.60 5.06 -14.25
N LEU A 215 -7.99 4.35 -13.17
CA LEU A 215 -7.35 4.47 -11.86
C LEU A 215 -5.87 4.12 -11.93
N LEU A 216 -5.54 2.93 -12.42
CA LEU A 216 -4.16 2.44 -12.47
C LEU A 216 -3.29 3.27 -13.42
N ARG A 217 -3.84 3.76 -14.53
CA ARG A 217 -3.13 4.71 -15.39
C ARG A 217 -2.78 5.99 -14.64
N THR A 218 -3.74 6.55 -13.91
CA THR A 218 -3.52 7.79 -13.16
C THR A 218 -2.45 7.62 -12.09
N ILE A 219 -2.39 6.45 -11.43
CA ILE A 219 -1.35 6.11 -10.46
C ILE A 219 0.02 5.97 -11.15
N PHE A 220 0.15 5.10 -12.16
CA PHE A 220 1.44 4.88 -12.85
C PHE A 220 1.95 6.09 -13.66
N GLU A 221 1.07 7.05 -14.01
CA GLU A 221 1.47 8.34 -14.62
C GLU A 221 1.75 9.45 -13.59
N ALA A 222 1.32 9.28 -12.32
CA ALA A 222 1.58 10.21 -11.21
C ALA A 222 2.84 9.85 -10.42
N GLU A 223 3.17 8.55 -10.30
CA GLU A 223 4.51 8.13 -9.89
C GLU A 223 5.56 8.75 -10.84
N GLU A 224 6.60 9.37 -10.30
CA GLU A 224 7.68 9.95 -11.12
C GLU A 224 8.57 8.85 -11.74
N ILE A 225 8.04 8.13 -12.74
CA ILE A 225 8.82 7.21 -13.58
C ILE A 225 10.07 7.95 -14.06
N PRO A 226 11.29 7.54 -13.64
CA PRO A 226 12.50 8.31 -13.90
C PRO A 226 12.70 8.54 -15.41
N PRO A 227 13.28 9.68 -15.85
CA PRO A 227 13.43 9.97 -17.28
C PRO A 227 14.17 8.87 -18.09
N MET A 228 15.02 8.07 -17.44
CA MET A 228 15.70 6.91 -18.05
C MET A 228 14.79 5.69 -18.27
N MET A 229 13.68 5.58 -17.51
CA MET A 229 12.61 4.59 -17.68
C MET A 229 11.52 5.08 -18.65
N LYS A 230 11.46 6.39 -18.96
CA LYS A 230 10.64 6.99 -20.02
C LYS A 230 11.23 6.72 -21.41
N GLY A 231 11.50 5.44 -21.69
CA GLY A 231 11.87 4.93 -23.01
C GLY A 231 10.75 5.14 -24.04
N ALA A 232 11.08 4.98 -25.32
CA ALA A 232 10.33 5.55 -26.45
C ALA A 232 8.86 5.10 -26.65
N ASN A 233 8.30 4.22 -25.82
CA ASN A 233 6.90 3.80 -25.86
C ASN A 233 6.37 3.51 -24.45
N LEU A 234 5.56 4.42 -23.88
CA LEU A 234 4.94 4.24 -22.56
C LEU A 234 3.76 3.25 -22.58
N GLU A 235 2.98 3.20 -23.66
CA GLU A 235 1.74 2.41 -23.71
C GLU A 235 1.97 0.89 -23.57
N PRO A 236 2.95 0.24 -24.25
CA PRO A 236 3.23 -1.19 -24.05
C PRO A 236 3.77 -1.51 -22.65
N MET A 237 4.42 -0.55 -21.99
CA MET A 237 4.86 -0.67 -20.60
C MET A 237 3.65 -0.62 -19.65
N PHE A 238 2.75 0.36 -19.83
CA PHE A 238 1.49 0.43 -19.10
C PHE A 238 0.67 -0.85 -19.27
N GLU A 239 0.52 -1.35 -20.50
CA GLU A 239 -0.22 -2.59 -20.78
C GLU A 239 0.38 -3.81 -20.07
N GLY A 240 1.71 -3.87 -19.93
CA GLY A 240 2.37 -4.90 -19.12
C GLY A 240 2.09 -4.77 -17.63
N LEU A 241 2.06 -3.53 -17.09
CA LEU A 241 1.75 -3.25 -15.68
C LEU A 241 0.27 -3.51 -15.37
N TYR A 242 -0.64 -3.08 -16.25
CA TYR A 242 -2.08 -3.29 -16.10
C TYR A 242 -2.44 -4.78 -16.08
N ARG A 243 -1.87 -5.60 -16.99
CA ARG A 243 -2.01 -7.06 -16.93
C ARG A 243 -1.44 -7.68 -15.65
N ALA A 244 -0.39 -7.10 -15.07
CA ALA A 244 0.18 -7.59 -13.82
C ALA A 244 -0.74 -7.30 -12.62
N GLN A 245 -1.28 -6.08 -12.54
CA GLN A 245 -2.18 -5.68 -11.48
C GLN A 245 -3.48 -6.48 -11.52
N VAL A 246 -4.16 -6.55 -12.68
CA VAL A 246 -5.38 -7.37 -12.81
C VAL A 246 -5.11 -8.84 -12.45
N ALA A 247 -3.93 -9.39 -12.78
CA ALA A 247 -3.58 -10.76 -12.36
C ALA A 247 -3.36 -10.91 -10.84
N TRP A 248 -2.91 -9.88 -10.14
CA TRP A 248 -2.93 -9.84 -8.67
C TRP A 248 -4.37 -9.78 -8.14
N ASP A 249 -5.17 -8.83 -8.62
CA ASP A 249 -6.53 -8.58 -8.15
C ASP A 249 -7.45 -9.79 -8.34
N GLU A 250 -7.41 -10.43 -9.51
CA GLU A 250 -8.21 -11.61 -9.87
C GLU A 250 -7.78 -12.86 -9.06
N THR A 251 -6.49 -13.00 -8.75
CA THR A 251 -6.02 -14.06 -7.85
C THR A 251 -6.53 -13.81 -6.43
N MET A 252 -6.33 -12.60 -5.89
CA MET A 252 -6.79 -12.27 -4.54
C MET A 252 -8.31 -12.38 -4.40
N GLY A 253 -9.06 -12.00 -5.44
CA GLY A 253 -10.52 -12.08 -5.49
C GLY A 253 -11.08 -13.50 -5.59
N THR A 254 -10.29 -14.48 -6.06
CA THR A 254 -10.71 -15.90 -6.16
C THR A 254 -10.23 -16.77 -4.99
N MET A 255 -9.30 -16.28 -4.15
CA MET A 255 -8.77 -16.98 -2.97
C MET A 255 -9.48 -16.62 -1.64
N ALA A 256 -10.62 -15.91 -1.67
CA ALA A 256 -11.32 -15.31 -0.51
C ALA A 256 -12.75 -15.87 -0.24
#